data_AF-A0A2R6PMH0-F1
#
_entry.id   AF-A0A2R6PMH0-F1
#
_cell.length_a   1.000
_cell.length_b   1.000
_cell.length_c   1.000
_cell.angle_alpha   90.00
_cell.angle_beta   90.00
_cell.angle_gamma   90.00
#
_symmetry.space_group_name_H-M   'P 1'
#
loop_
_entity.id
_entity.type
_entity.pdbx_description
1 polymer ?
#
loop_
_entity_poly.entity_id
_entity_poly.type
_entity_poly.pdbx_seq_one_letter_code
_entity_poly.pdbx_strand_id
1 'polypeptide(L)'
;YHITEGVNLPFRVLPTIKELGRTCMEVNVKVKSVFGVKLFAFGVVIKILLPIQTAKTSFQVTSGRAKYNAAIDCLAWKIRKFPGQTEPTLGAEVELISMMTEKNSWTRPPI
;
A
#
# COMPACT_ATOMS: atom_id res chain seq x y z
N TYR A 1 -6.22 -13.62 -30.22
CA TYR A 1 -5.68 -14.80 -29.51
C TYR A 1 -5.87 -14.57 -28.01
N HIS A 2 -6.43 -15.55 -27.29
CA HIS A 2 -6.74 -15.48 -25.85
C HIS A 2 -6.37 -16.82 -25.20
N ILE A 3 -5.62 -16.79 -24.09
CA ILE A 3 -5.21 -17.98 -23.33
C ILE A 3 -5.74 -17.85 -21.90
N THR A 4 -6.37 -18.90 -21.39
CA THR A 4 -6.88 -19.00 -20.01
C THR A 4 -6.10 -19.97 -19.13
N GLU A 5 -5.34 -20.90 -19.72
CA GLU A 5 -4.64 -21.96 -19.00
C GLU A 5 -3.12 -21.86 -19.17
N GLY A 6 -2.35 -22.35 -18.19
CA GLY A 6 -0.89 -22.32 -18.23
C GLY A 6 -0.26 -20.93 -18.06
N VAL A 7 -1.01 -19.95 -17.53
CA VAL A 7 -0.51 -18.58 -17.32
C VAL A 7 0.32 -18.50 -16.04
N ASN A 8 1.59 -18.12 -16.18
CA ASN A 8 2.46 -17.84 -15.04
C ASN A 8 2.37 -16.37 -14.64
N LEU A 9 1.86 -16.10 -13.44
CA LEU A 9 1.85 -14.76 -12.87
C LEU A 9 3.28 -14.32 -12.54
N PRO A 10 3.77 -13.20 -13.09
CA PRO A 10 5.16 -12.78 -12.92
C PRO A 10 5.48 -12.31 -11.49
N PHE A 11 4.45 -11.96 -10.72
CA PHE A 11 4.56 -11.50 -9.34
C PHE A 11 3.52 -12.18 -8.45
N ARG A 12 3.91 -12.42 -7.21
CA ARG A 12 3.01 -12.80 -6.12
C ARG A 12 3.07 -11.73 -5.04
N VAL A 13 1.91 -11.20 -4.65
CA VAL A 13 1.80 -10.18 -3.61
C VAL A 13 1.29 -10.84 -2.32
N LEU A 14 1.93 -10.53 -1.20
CA LEU A 14 1.65 -11.05 0.13
C LEU A 14 1.44 -9.86 1.07
N PRO A 15 0.21 -9.32 1.14
CA PRO A 15 -0.12 -8.23 2.06
C PRO A 15 -0.48 -8.77 3.44
N THR A 16 -0.12 -8.01 4.47
CA THR A 16 -0.47 -8.22 5.86
C THR A 16 -0.85 -6.88 6.46
N ILE A 17 -2.07 -6.78 6.99
CA ILE A 17 -2.61 -5.58 7.62
C ILE A 17 -2.83 -5.89 9.09
N LYS A 18 -2.41 -4.97 9.97
CA LYS A 18 -2.68 -5.04 11.40
C LYS A 18 -3.21 -3.70 11.89
N GLU A 19 -4.30 -3.72 12.62
CA GLU A 19 -4.82 -2.53 13.31
C GLU A 19 -4.13 -2.41 14.67
N LEU A 20 -3.52 -1.25 14.93
CA LEU A 20 -2.83 -0.90 16.17
C LEU A 20 -3.69 0.10 16.94
N GLY A 21 -4.77 -0.39 17.54
CA GLY A 21 -5.77 0.45 18.19
C GLY A 21 -6.70 1.15 17.19
N ARG A 22 -7.23 2.31 17.56
CA ARG A 22 -8.26 3.01 16.76
C ARG A 22 -7.72 3.97 15.71
N THR A 23 -6.47 4.41 15.87
CA THR A 23 -5.89 5.52 15.10
C THR A 23 -4.56 5.15 14.44
N CYS A 24 -4.12 3.90 14.54
CA CYS A 24 -2.90 3.45 13.89
C CYS A 24 -3.12 2.09 13.24
N MET A 25 -2.48 1.88 12.09
CA MET A 25 -2.52 0.64 11.33
C MET A 25 -1.15 0.39 10.72
N GLU A 26 -0.70 -0.86 10.75
CA GLU A 26 0.51 -1.32 10.13
C GLU A 26 0.17 -2.07 8.82
N VAL A 27 0.77 -1.64 7.72
CA VAL A 27 0.64 -2.25 6.40
C VAL A 27 1.98 -2.83 6.00
N ASN A 28 2.06 -4.15 5.89
CA ASN A 28 3.23 -4.85 5.40
C ASN A 28 2.89 -5.52 4.07
N VAL A 29 3.70 -5.28 3.04
CA VAL A 29 3.51 -5.87 1.72
C VAL A 29 4.83 -6.49 1.28
N LYS A 30 4.81 -7.78 1.00
CA LYS A 30 5.90 -8.49 0.35
C LYS A 30 5.52 -8.81 -1.09
N VAL A 31 6.42 -8.55 -2.03
CA VAL A 31 6.21 -8.85 -3.45
C VAL A 31 7.30 -9.79 -3.90
N LYS A 32 6.94 -10.98 -4.37
CA LYS A 32 7.85 -12.00 -4.89
C LYS A 32 7.81 -12.00 -6.41
N SER A 33 8.96 -11.90 -7.07
CA SER A 33 9.06 -12.17 -8.51
C SER A 33 9.18 -13.67 -8.78
N VAL A 34 8.40 -14.17 -9.74
CA VAL A 34 8.33 -15.61 -10.10
C VAL A 34 9.04 -15.90 -11.43
N PHE A 35 9.65 -14.88 -12.05
CA PHE A 35 10.46 -15.04 -13.26
C PHE A 35 11.94 -15.32 -12.93
N GLY A 36 12.70 -15.79 -13.93
CA GLY A 36 14.08 -16.24 -13.76
C GLY A 36 15.03 -15.13 -13.28
N VAL A 37 16.07 -15.53 -12.53
CA VAL A 37 17.04 -14.64 -11.83
C VAL A 37 17.71 -13.62 -12.76
N LYS A 38 17.97 -14.00 -14.03
CA LYS A 38 18.63 -13.13 -15.02
C LYS A 38 17.70 -12.07 -15.64
N LEU A 39 16.39 -12.19 -15.42
CA LEU A 39 15.39 -11.29 -15.96
C LEU A 39 15.09 -10.15 -14.98
N PHE A 40 14.63 -9.03 -15.53
CA PHE A 40 14.22 -7.86 -14.76
C PHE A 40 12.88 -7.35 -15.29
N ALA A 41 11.99 -6.98 -14.39
CA ALA A 41 10.83 -6.18 -14.74
C ALA A 41 11.15 -4.68 -14.55
N PHE A 42 10.65 -3.84 -15.46
CA PHE A 42 10.86 -2.40 -15.40
C PHE A 42 9.57 -1.66 -15.10
N GLY A 43 9.69 -0.54 -14.37
CA GLY A 43 8.55 0.35 -14.13
C GLY A 43 7.46 -0.26 -13.25
N VAL A 44 7.81 -1.17 -12.34
CA VAL A 44 6.84 -1.80 -11.43
C VAL A 44 6.31 -0.77 -10.44
N VAL A 45 4.99 -0.65 -10.37
CA VAL A 45 4.29 0.19 -9.40
C VAL A 45 3.26 -0.66 -8.68
N ILE A 46 3.42 -0.79 -7.37
CA ILE A 46 2.45 -1.43 -6.48
C ILE A 46 1.60 -0.32 -5.87
N LYS A 47 0.29 -0.44 -6.01
CA LYS A 47 -0.69 0.49 -5.45
C LYS A 47 -1.42 -0.20 -4.32
N ILE A 48 -1.35 0.39 -3.13
CA ILE A 48 -2.13 -0.05 -1.97
C ILE A 48 -3.11 1.06 -1.64
N LEU A 49 -4.40 0.74 -1.68
CA LEU A 49 -5.45 1.67 -1.28
C LEU A 49 -5.45 1.76 0.25
N LEU A 50 -5.46 2.97 0.76
CA LEU A 50 -5.54 3.27 2.18
C LEU A 50 -6.92 3.83 2.52
N PRO A 51 -7.32 3.80 3.80
CA PRO A 51 -8.55 4.45 4.23
C PRO A 51 -8.50 5.97 3.98
N ILE A 52 -9.65 6.56 3.63
CA ILE A 52 -9.80 8.02 3.41
C ILE A 52 -9.43 8.86 4.65
N GLN A 53 -9.46 8.25 5.83
CA GLN A 53 -9.12 8.89 7.10
C GLN A 53 -7.62 8.93 7.37
N THR A 54 -6.76 8.62 6.39
CA THR A 54 -5.31 8.61 6.57
C THR A 54 -4.78 10.02 6.84
N ALA A 55 -4.27 10.25 8.05
CA ALA A 55 -3.67 11.51 8.47
C ALA A 55 -2.20 11.59 8.07
N LYS A 56 -1.44 10.53 8.36
CA LYS A 56 0.01 10.49 8.20
C LYS A 56 0.46 9.07 7.89
N THR A 57 1.53 8.98 7.10
CA THR A 57 2.11 7.70 6.69
C THR A 57 3.62 7.74 6.84
N SER A 58 4.19 6.71 7.47
CA SER A 58 5.63 6.45 7.47
C SER A 58 5.92 5.19 6.65
N PHE A 59 7.10 5.11 6.01
CA PHE A 59 7.44 4.01 5.11
C PHE A 59 8.84 3.49 5.36
N GLN A 60 8.99 2.17 5.30
CA GLN A 60 10.26 1.48 5.17
C GLN A 60 10.18 0.52 4.00
N VAL A 61 11.11 0.64 3.06
CA VAL A 61 11.16 -0.21 1.87
C VAL A 61 12.55 -0.80 1.71
N THR A 62 12.62 -2.07 1.32
CA THR A 62 13.91 -2.71 1.00
C THR A 62 14.37 -2.43 -0.42
N SER A 63 13.47 -1.97 -1.31
CA SER A 63 13.80 -1.55 -2.67
C SER A 63 12.85 -0.47 -3.19
N GLY A 64 13.32 0.37 -4.11
CA GLY A 64 12.50 1.40 -4.73
C GLY A 64 12.16 2.55 -3.79
N ARG A 65 11.03 3.22 -4.05
CA ARG A 65 10.54 4.36 -3.27
C ARG A 65 9.03 4.27 -3.09
N ALA A 66 8.55 4.59 -1.89
CA ALA A 66 7.13 4.66 -1.58
C ALA A 66 6.70 6.11 -1.32
N LYS A 67 5.47 6.45 -1.71
CA LYS A 67 4.86 7.75 -1.44
C LYS A 67 3.34 7.59 -1.29
N TYR A 68 2.75 8.32 -0.34
CA TYR A 68 1.31 8.48 -0.26
C TYR A 68 0.81 9.54 -1.24
N ASN A 69 -0.26 9.22 -1.97
CA ASN A 69 -1.00 10.15 -2.80
C ASN A 69 -2.40 10.36 -2.21
N ALA A 70 -2.57 11.47 -1.50
CA ALA A 70 -3.81 11.84 -0.83
C ALA A 70 -4.98 12.13 -1.80
N ALA A 71 -4.73 12.43 -3.07
CA ALA A 71 -5.80 12.72 -4.02
C ALA A 71 -6.60 11.46 -4.44
N ILE A 72 -6.01 10.27 -4.23
CA ILE A 72 -6.60 8.98 -4.60
C ILE A 72 -6.52 7.97 -3.45
N ASP A 73 -6.25 8.44 -2.24
CA ASP A 73 -6.10 7.65 -1.01
C ASP A 73 -5.22 6.40 -1.22
N CYS A 74 -4.08 6.57 -1.89
CA CYS A 74 -3.26 5.44 -2.33
C CYS A 74 -1.79 5.62 -1.99
N LEU A 75 -1.21 4.59 -1.37
CA LEU A 75 0.22 4.39 -1.27
C LEU A 75 0.73 3.80 -2.59
N ALA A 76 1.61 4.54 -3.27
CA ALA A 76 2.30 4.09 -4.46
C ALA A 76 3.74 3.69 -4.14
N TRP A 77 4.09 2.44 -4.37
CA TRP A 77 5.45 1.90 -4.24
C TRP A 77 6.04 1.59 -5.62
N LYS A 78 7.08 2.34 -5.99
CA LYS A 78 7.70 2.27 -7.32
C LYS A 78 9.09 1.66 -7.25
N ILE A 79 9.29 0.58 -8.02
CA ILE A 79 10.58 -0.08 -8.23
C ILE A 79 10.94 0.04 -9.72
N ARG A 80 12.01 0.79 -10.02
CA ARG A 80 12.41 1.05 -11.43
C ARG A 80 12.84 -0.23 -12.14
N LYS A 81 13.59 -1.09 -11.45
CA LYS A 81 14.15 -2.34 -11.97
C LYS A 81 14.00 -3.41 -10.88
N PHE A 82 13.15 -4.40 -11.12
CA PHE A 82 12.80 -5.46 -10.17
C PHE A 82 13.47 -6.77 -10.62
N PRO A 83 14.45 -7.31 -9.87
CA PRO A 83 15.15 -8.55 -10.22
C PRO A 83 14.28 -9.80 -10.07
N GLY A 84 14.49 -10.81 -10.91
CA GLY A 84 13.83 -12.11 -10.79
C GLY A 84 14.24 -12.87 -9.53
N GLN A 85 13.34 -13.73 -9.03
CA GLN A 85 13.53 -14.49 -7.79
C GLN A 85 13.94 -13.65 -6.57
N THR A 86 13.39 -12.44 -6.44
CA THR A 86 13.60 -11.58 -5.25
C THR A 86 12.27 -11.30 -4.55
N GLU A 87 12.37 -10.95 -3.27
CA GLU A 87 11.23 -10.69 -2.39
C GLU A 87 11.36 -9.36 -1.65
N PRO A 88 11.40 -8.21 -2.34
CA PRO A 88 11.35 -6.92 -1.67
C PRO A 88 10.06 -6.75 -0.86
N THR A 89 10.17 -5.90 0.14
CA THR A 89 9.17 -5.64 1.16
C THR A 89 8.98 -4.14 1.34
N LEU A 90 7.75 -3.80 1.73
CA LEU A 90 7.33 -2.49 2.17
C LEU A 90 6.62 -2.66 3.51
N GLY A 91 7.09 -1.95 4.53
CA GLY A 91 6.36 -1.69 5.77
C GLY A 91 5.89 -0.24 5.77
N ALA A 92 4.66 -0.01 6.20
CA ALA A 92 4.11 1.31 6.37
C ALA A 92 3.34 1.40 7.67
N GLU A 93 3.54 2.48 8.42
CA GLU A 93 2.70 2.85 9.54
C GLU A 93 1.75 3.94 9.07
N VAL A 94 0.46 3.74 9.31
CA VAL A 94 -0.62 4.61 8.85
C VAL A 94 -1.35 5.12 10.08
N GLU A 95 -1.23 6.42 10.34
CA GLU A 95 -2.01 7.10 11.37
C GLU A 95 -3.35 7.54 10.75
N LEU A 96 -4.45 7.22 11.42
CA LEU A 96 -5.80 7.58 11.04
C LEU A 96 -6.32 8.74 11.90
N ILE A 97 -7.09 9.63 11.29
CA ILE A 97 -7.83 10.67 12.02
C ILE A 97 -8.88 9.98 12.89
N SER A 98 -8.83 10.22 14.20
CA SER A 98 -9.89 9.78 15.11
C SER A 98 -11.18 10.50 14.74
N MET A 99 -12.11 9.83 14.08
CA MET A 99 -13.49 10.32 14.03
C MET A 99 -14.07 10.17 15.43
N MET A 100 -14.01 11.25 16.22
CA MET A 100 -15.05 11.44 17.23
C MET A 100 -16.35 11.37 16.45
N THR A 101 -17.18 10.37 16.73
CA THR A 101 -18.60 10.48 16.39
C THR A 101 -19.12 11.60 17.27
N GLU A 102 -18.87 12.85 16.87
CA GLU A 102 -19.61 13.98 17.41
C GLU A 102 -21.05 13.71 17.01
N LYS A 103 -21.83 13.18 17.96
CA LYS A 103 -23.26 13.38 17.98
C LYS A 103 -23.44 14.88 17.79
N ASN A 104 -23.85 15.23 16.57
CA ASN A 104 -24.18 16.55 16.13
C ASN A 104 -25.04 17.24 17.21
N SER A 105 -24.43 18.11 18.00
CA SER A 105 -25.17 19.11 18.77
C SER A 105 -24.62 20.45 18.33
N TRP A 106 -25.16 20.90 17.20
CA TRP A 106 -25.21 22.29 16.83
C TRP A 106 -25.60 23.13 18.05
N THR A 107 -24.63 23.83 18.65
CA THR A 107 -24.82 24.70 19.83
C THR A 107 -24.67 26.17 19.47
N ARG A 108 -25.15 26.58 18.29
CA ARG A 108 -25.33 28.02 18.01
C ARG A 108 -26.78 28.42 18.28
N PRO A 109 -27.06 29.30 19.26
CA PRO A 109 -28.35 29.97 19.33
C PRO A 109 -28.45 30.96 18.15
N PRO A 110 -29.65 31.20 17.60
CA PRO A 110 -29.81 31.96 16.37
C PRO A 110 -30.01 33.45 16.66
N ILE A 111 -28.96 34.20 17.02
CA ILE A 111 -28.77 35.65 16.77
C ILE A 111 -27.28 35.97 16.83
#